data_AF-A0A158M868-F1
#
_entry.id   AF-A0A158M868-F1
#
_cell.length_a   1.000
_cell.length_b   1.000
_cell.length_c   1.000
_cell.angle_alpha   90.00
_cell.angle_beta   90.00
_cell.angle_gamma   90.00
#
_symmetry.space_group_name_H-M   'P 1'
#
loop_
_entity.id
_entity.type
_entity.pdbx_description
1 polymer ?
#
loop_
_entity_poly.entity_id
_entity_poly.type
_entity_poly.pdbx_seq_one_letter_code
_entity_poly.pdbx_strand_id
1 'polypeptide(L)'
;MRGLCAAALTLAVMLAPAPGQAHAAPASALSPAAAEMQRLALDAYVYLYPLVSMDLMRRQAISPKTAQLPGHAAANRFWMQRGQAAGSAWPHADMLRLSAWLDLSAGPVVISVPPTQGRLYTLTLHDLWSDAFATVGKRSTGTGRGNYAVVPPGWMTPLPAGMQRIGAPTPQVWLRGLLQAGEAGETQQLQDAFILTPLQDWNRGAQSMQLTSDPKLDATTPVAQLLATMPADAFFSYAAELLRKTPPHAIDQPMLARLRRVGVIPGQQFDFARARTMACSKPCAMPLA
;
A
#
# COMPACT_ATOMS: atom_id res chain seq x y z
N MET A 1 -80.12 -36.76 21.31
CA MET A 1 -81.08 -35.78 21.83
C MET A 1 -80.34 -34.81 22.74
N ARG A 2 -80.57 -33.49 22.53
CA ARG A 2 -80.15 -32.34 23.37
C ARG A 2 -78.66 -32.00 23.30
N GLY A 3 -78.23 -30.78 23.00
CA GLY A 3 -78.92 -29.52 22.70
C GLY A 3 -77.86 -28.48 22.30
N LEU A 4 -78.22 -27.60 21.36
CA LEU A 4 -77.40 -26.47 20.92
C LEU A 4 -77.32 -25.40 22.02
N CYS A 5 -76.13 -24.88 22.28
CA CYS A 5 -75.93 -23.54 22.84
C CYS A 5 -74.98 -22.77 21.91
N ALA A 6 -75.54 -21.80 21.19
CA ALA A 6 -74.81 -20.84 20.38
C ALA A 6 -74.20 -19.78 21.31
N ALA A 7 -72.87 -19.67 21.32
CA ALA A 7 -72.16 -18.56 21.93
C ALA A 7 -71.74 -17.58 20.83
N ALA A 8 -72.35 -16.40 20.81
CA ALA A 8 -71.98 -15.29 19.96
C ALA A 8 -70.63 -14.73 20.41
N LEU A 9 -69.57 -14.94 19.61
CA LEU A 9 -68.30 -14.23 19.77
C LEU A 9 -68.40 -12.88 19.04
N THR A 10 -68.54 -11.80 19.80
CA THR A 10 -68.33 -10.44 19.31
C THR A 10 -66.84 -10.20 19.10
N LEU A 11 -66.42 -10.10 17.83
CA LEU A 11 -65.07 -9.77 17.44
C LEU A 11 -64.84 -8.27 17.66
N ALA A 12 -64.22 -7.88 18.78
CA ALA A 12 -63.74 -6.53 19.00
C ALA A 12 -62.47 -6.31 18.16
N VAL A 13 -62.61 -5.63 17.02
CA VAL A 13 -61.48 -5.16 16.21
C VAL A 13 -60.84 -3.99 16.96
N MET A 14 -59.73 -4.26 17.65
CA MET A 14 -58.83 -3.23 18.17
C MET A 14 -58.10 -2.61 16.97
N LEU A 15 -58.47 -1.39 16.59
CA LEU A 15 -57.67 -0.57 15.66
C LEU A 15 -56.32 -0.26 16.34
N ALA A 16 -55.28 -0.98 15.95
CA ALA A 16 -53.91 -0.58 16.28
C ALA A 16 -53.56 0.69 15.47
N PRO A 17 -53.07 1.76 16.11
CA PRO A 17 -52.55 2.91 15.36
C PRO A 17 -51.36 2.45 14.51
N ALA A 18 -51.40 2.78 13.21
CA ALA A 18 -50.29 2.54 12.32
C ALA A 18 -49.01 3.17 12.91
N PRO A 19 -47.83 2.49 12.85
CA PRO A 19 -46.58 3.09 13.28
C PRO A 19 -46.38 4.36 12.46
N GLY A 20 -46.43 5.51 13.14
CA GLY A 20 -46.22 6.80 12.53
C GLY A 20 -44.91 6.78 11.77
N GLN A 21 -44.96 7.18 10.49
CA GLN A 21 -43.76 7.40 9.70
C GLN A 21 -42.93 8.45 10.43
N ALA A 22 -41.87 8.02 11.10
CA ALA A 22 -40.84 8.93 11.59
C ALA A 22 -40.26 9.61 10.34
N HIS A 23 -40.69 10.85 10.10
CA HIS A 23 -40.01 11.74 9.17
C HIS A 23 -38.57 11.86 9.71
N ALA A 24 -37.63 11.18 9.05
CA ALA A 24 -36.23 11.45 9.26
C ALA A 24 -36.05 12.95 9.00
N ALA A 25 -35.63 13.69 10.02
CA ALA A 25 -35.28 15.09 9.86
C ALA A 25 -34.28 15.19 8.69
N PRO A 26 -34.46 16.12 7.75
CA PRO A 26 -33.53 16.27 6.65
C PRO A 26 -32.14 16.50 7.26
N ALA A 27 -31.17 15.65 6.91
CA ALA A 27 -29.79 15.85 7.30
C ALA A 27 -29.40 17.28 6.90
N SER A 28 -29.05 18.12 7.88
CA SER A 28 -28.71 19.52 7.64
C SER A 28 -27.64 19.60 6.57
N ALA A 29 -27.96 20.24 5.43
CA ALA A 29 -27.00 20.42 4.35
C ALA A 29 -25.78 21.20 4.89
N LEU A 30 -24.58 20.71 4.57
CA LEU A 30 -23.34 21.39 4.94
C LEU A 30 -23.30 22.79 4.33
N SER A 31 -22.70 23.74 5.04
CA SER A 31 -22.40 25.04 4.45
C SER A 31 -21.47 24.86 3.23
N PRO A 32 -21.49 25.76 2.22
CA PRO A 32 -20.59 25.65 1.07
C PRO A 32 -19.11 25.55 1.46
N ALA A 33 -18.71 26.24 2.53
CA ALA A 33 -17.35 26.18 3.07
C ALA A 33 -17.03 24.80 3.69
N ALA A 34 -17.96 24.23 4.46
CA ALA A 34 -17.79 22.90 5.03
C ALA A 34 -17.77 21.81 3.95
N ALA A 35 -18.61 21.94 2.91
CA ALA A 35 -18.62 21.03 1.76
C ALA A 35 -17.29 21.09 0.96
N GLU A 36 -16.73 22.29 0.74
CA GLU A 36 -15.42 22.44 0.08
C GLU A 36 -14.29 21.83 0.92
N MET A 37 -14.31 22.03 2.24
CA MET A 37 -13.30 21.42 3.12
C MET A 37 -13.40 19.90 3.16
N GLN A 38 -14.62 19.35 3.18
CA GLN A 38 -14.83 17.91 3.06
C GLN A 38 -14.29 17.37 1.73
N ARG A 39 -14.55 18.07 0.61
CA ARG A 39 -14.04 17.69 -0.70
C ARG A 39 -12.51 17.66 -0.72
N LEU A 40 -11.86 18.71 -0.21
CA LEU A 40 -10.40 18.76 -0.13
C LEU A 40 -9.81 17.68 0.80
N ALA A 41 -10.49 17.35 1.90
CA ALA A 41 -10.08 16.27 2.78
C ALA A 41 -10.19 14.90 2.09
N LEU A 42 -11.23 14.67 1.30
CA LEU A 42 -11.38 13.46 0.50
C LEU A 42 -10.31 13.37 -0.60
N ASP A 43 -10.05 14.47 -1.31
CA ASP A 43 -8.95 14.54 -2.28
C ASP A 43 -7.62 14.18 -1.60
N ALA A 44 -7.35 14.78 -0.44
CA ALA A 44 -6.14 14.52 0.33
C ALA A 44 -6.04 13.05 0.76
N TYR A 45 -7.14 12.46 1.24
CA TYR A 45 -7.20 11.05 1.61
C TYR A 45 -6.88 10.15 0.42
N VAL A 46 -7.53 10.36 -0.73
CA VAL A 46 -7.31 9.56 -1.95
C VAL A 46 -5.88 9.66 -2.44
N TYR A 47 -5.28 10.85 -2.43
CA TYR A 47 -3.89 11.04 -2.85
C TYR A 47 -2.88 10.40 -1.90
N LEU A 48 -3.11 10.46 -0.59
CA LEU A 48 -2.20 9.87 0.41
C LEU A 48 -2.42 8.37 0.60
N TYR A 49 -3.53 7.83 0.10
CA TYR A 49 -3.90 6.43 0.26
C TYR A 49 -2.81 5.46 -0.23
N PRO A 50 -2.22 5.60 -1.43
CA PRO A 50 -1.17 4.71 -1.89
C PRO A 50 0.03 4.73 -0.95
N LEU A 51 0.51 5.91 -0.54
CA LEU A 51 1.66 6.06 0.35
C LEU A 51 1.44 5.33 1.70
N VAL A 52 0.29 5.54 2.32
CA VAL A 52 -0.04 4.89 3.60
C VAL A 52 -0.21 3.39 3.43
N SER A 53 -0.98 2.96 2.42
CA SER A 53 -1.22 1.54 2.17
C SER A 53 0.06 0.77 1.86
N MET A 54 0.94 1.34 1.03
CA MET A 54 2.19 0.74 0.60
C MET A 54 3.15 0.59 1.78
N ASP A 55 3.26 1.59 2.64
CA ASP A 55 4.11 1.47 3.82
C ASP A 55 3.57 0.47 4.85
N LEU A 56 2.25 0.42 5.08
CA LEU A 56 1.65 -0.61 5.93
C LEU A 56 1.89 -2.01 5.36
N MET A 57 1.63 -2.21 4.05
CA MET A 57 1.90 -3.47 3.36
C MET A 57 3.37 -3.88 3.47
N ARG A 58 4.29 -2.93 3.26
CA ARG A 58 5.74 -3.15 3.44
C ARG A 58 6.06 -3.60 4.85
N ARG A 59 5.61 -2.86 5.87
CA ARG A 59 5.86 -3.19 7.28
C ARG A 59 5.35 -4.59 7.63
N GLN A 60 4.14 -4.93 7.17
CA GLN A 60 3.60 -6.27 7.33
C GLN A 60 4.41 -7.32 6.58
N ALA A 61 4.84 -7.05 5.34
CA ALA A 61 5.57 -8.00 4.50
C ALA A 61 6.98 -8.34 4.98
N ILE A 62 7.69 -7.36 5.56
CA ILE A 62 9.06 -7.55 6.08
C ILE A 62 9.11 -8.03 7.53
N SER A 63 7.95 -8.11 8.19
CA SER A 63 7.87 -8.52 9.58
C SER A 63 8.16 -10.01 9.73
N PRO A 64 9.01 -10.41 10.70
CA PRO A 64 9.20 -11.84 11.01
C PRO A 64 7.90 -12.52 11.46
N LYS A 65 6.90 -11.77 11.96
CA LYS A 65 5.59 -12.31 12.41
C LYS A 65 4.78 -12.94 11.26
N THR A 66 5.10 -12.60 10.02
CA THR A 66 4.33 -12.96 8.82
C THR A 66 5.21 -13.60 7.74
N ALA A 67 6.44 -14.00 8.06
CA ALA A 67 7.41 -14.53 7.12
C ALA A 67 6.93 -15.80 6.36
N GLN A 68 5.93 -16.50 6.91
CA GLN A 68 5.26 -17.66 6.32
C GLN A 68 4.21 -17.30 5.26
N LEU A 69 3.77 -16.04 5.18
CA LEU A 69 2.71 -15.63 4.26
C LEU A 69 3.24 -15.45 2.83
N PRO A 70 2.43 -15.74 1.79
CA PRO A 70 2.81 -15.50 0.41
C PRO A 70 3.17 -14.04 0.14
N GLY A 71 4.32 -13.79 -0.48
CA GLY A 71 4.83 -12.46 -0.83
C GLY A 71 5.64 -11.79 0.29
N HIS A 72 5.74 -12.42 1.46
CA HIS A 72 6.42 -11.87 2.64
C HIS A 72 7.83 -12.45 2.75
N ALA A 73 8.79 -11.56 3.00
CA ALA A 73 10.19 -11.89 3.21
C ALA A 73 10.87 -10.71 3.91
N ALA A 74 11.99 -10.98 4.58
CA ALA A 74 12.85 -9.93 5.10
C ALA A 74 13.16 -8.86 4.03
N ALA A 75 13.33 -7.61 4.46
CA ALA A 75 13.80 -6.56 3.55
C ALA A 75 15.08 -7.01 2.83
N ASN A 76 15.20 -6.63 1.55
CA ASN A 76 16.29 -7.03 0.67
C ASN A 76 16.43 -8.55 0.48
N ARG A 77 15.33 -9.31 0.59
CA ARG A 77 15.25 -10.73 0.21
C ARG A 77 14.04 -11.00 -0.67
N PHE A 78 14.21 -11.93 -1.60
CA PHE A 78 13.10 -12.42 -2.40
C PHE A 78 12.24 -13.41 -1.60
N TRP A 79 10.94 -13.19 -1.63
CA TRP A 79 9.97 -14.26 -1.56
C TRP A 79 9.81 -14.89 -2.95
N MET A 80 9.88 -16.21 -3.03
CA MET A 80 9.73 -16.98 -4.26
C MET A 80 8.55 -17.95 -4.11
N GLN A 81 7.59 -17.91 -5.04
CA GLN A 81 6.55 -18.91 -5.09
C GLN A 81 7.16 -20.26 -5.49
N ARG A 82 7.11 -21.24 -4.59
CA ARG A 82 7.58 -22.60 -4.87
C ARG A 82 6.43 -23.44 -5.41
N GLY A 83 6.47 -23.74 -6.71
CA GLY A 83 5.41 -24.49 -7.40
C GLY A 83 4.15 -23.67 -7.72
N GLN A 84 3.20 -24.28 -8.42
CA GLN A 84 1.92 -23.64 -8.73
C GLN A 84 0.99 -23.72 -7.51
N ALA A 85 0.46 -22.59 -7.07
CA ALA A 85 -0.50 -22.54 -5.97
C ALA A 85 -1.89 -22.93 -6.49
N ALA A 86 -2.39 -24.10 -6.11
CA ALA A 86 -3.79 -24.46 -6.30
C ALA A 86 -4.69 -23.46 -5.55
N GLY A 87 -5.77 -22.97 -6.18
CA GLY A 87 -6.76 -22.11 -5.54
C GLY A 87 -6.44 -20.61 -5.46
N SER A 88 -5.42 -20.11 -6.18
CA SER A 88 -5.30 -18.66 -6.38
C SER A 88 -6.47 -18.16 -7.23
N ALA A 89 -7.13 -17.07 -6.83
CA ALA A 89 -8.23 -16.47 -7.60
C ALA A 89 -7.79 -16.02 -9.01
N TRP A 90 -6.47 -15.82 -9.21
CA TRP A 90 -5.86 -15.45 -10.49
C TRP A 90 -4.57 -16.28 -10.69
N PRO A 91 -4.69 -17.57 -11.05
CA PRO A 91 -3.53 -18.42 -11.25
C PRO A 91 -2.86 -18.05 -12.58
N HIS A 92 -1.54 -17.85 -12.55
CA HIS A 92 -0.73 -17.88 -13.76
C HIS A 92 -0.28 -19.32 -13.99
N ALA A 93 -0.86 -20.00 -14.98
CA ALA A 93 -0.60 -21.43 -15.23
C ALA A 93 0.85 -21.73 -15.62
N ASP A 94 1.57 -20.73 -16.12
CA ASP A 94 2.92 -20.84 -16.68
C ASP A 94 3.94 -19.92 -15.99
N MET A 95 3.53 -19.14 -14.99
CA MET A 95 4.40 -18.15 -14.32
C MET A 95 4.34 -18.28 -12.80
N LEU A 96 5.51 -18.34 -12.18
CA LEU A 96 5.69 -18.26 -10.73
C LEU A 96 5.89 -16.81 -10.31
N ARG A 97 5.25 -16.43 -9.21
CA ARG A 97 5.40 -15.10 -8.61
C ARG A 97 6.67 -15.01 -7.76
N LEU A 98 7.26 -13.84 -7.73
CA LEU A 98 8.28 -13.45 -6.77
C LEU A 98 8.01 -12.01 -6.32
N SER A 99 8.45 -11.67 -5.11
CA SER A 99 8.25 -10.35 -4.51
C SER A 99 9.39 -10.04 -3.56
N ALA A 100 9.76 -8.76 -3.45
CA ALA A 100 10.69 -8.30 -2.45
C ALA A 100 10.42 -6.83 -2.12
N TRP A 101 10.65 -6.45 -0.86
CA TRP A 101 10.78 -5.05 -0.48
C TRP A 101 12.24 -4.70 -0.36
N LEU A 102 12.67 -3.70 -1.12
CA LEU A 102 14.03 -3.18 -1.08
C LEU A 102 14.06 -1.98 -0.14
N ASP A 103 14.95 -2.02 0.84
CA ASP A 103 15.24 -0.92 1.76
C ASP A 103 16.56 -0.28 1.37
N LEU A 104 16.49 0.92 0.81
CA LEU A 104 17.63 1.69 0.32
C LEU A 104 18.13 2.72 1.35
N SER A 105 17.59 2.69 2.58
CA SER A 105 17.93 3.68 3.62
C SER A 105 19.40 3.65 4.03
N ALA A 106 20.06 2.48 3.92
CA ALA A 106 21.48 2.31 4.18
C ALA A 106 22.37 2.45 2.93
N GLY A 107 21.78 2.60 1.74
CA GLY A 107 22.50 2.68 0.47
C GLY A 107 21.88 1.80 -0.62
N PRO A 108 22.57 1.65 -1.78
CA PRO A 108 22.05 0.89 -2.90
C PRO A 108 21.88 -0.59 -2.61
N VAL A 109 20.88 -1.20 -3.25
CA VAL A 109 20.65 -2.66 -3.24
C VAL A 109 20.80 -3.17 -4.67
N VAL A 110 21.56 -4.23 -4.84
CA VAL A 110 21.84 -4.80 -6.15
C VAL A 110 20.96 -6.03 -6.38
N ILE A 111 20.31 -6.06 -7.55
CA ILE A 111 19.55 -7.18 -8.07
C ILE A 111 20.49 -8.00 -8.96
N SER A 112 20.85 -9.21 -8.51
CA SER A 112 21.57 -10.21 -9.31
C SER A 112 20.58 -11.10 -10.03
N VAL A 113 20.59 -11.03 -11.36
CA VAL A 113 19.80 -11.88 -12.23
C VAL A 113 20.71 -12.96 -12.83
N PRO A 114 20.41 -14.26 -12.65
CA PRO A 114 21.12 -15.33 -13.32
C PRO A 114 20.74 -15.40 -14.80
N PRO A 115 21.54 -16.07 -15.65
CA PRO A 115 21.10 -16.44 -16.99
C PRO A 115 19.81 -17.27 -16.90
N THR A 116 18.72 -16.79 -17.52
CA THR A 116 17.42 -17.46 -17.42
C THR A 116 17.19 -18.51 -18.50
N GLN A 117 18.22 -18.80 -19.30
CA GLN A 117 18.17 -19.77 -20.41
C GLN A 117 16.99 -19.50 -21.38
N GLY A 118 16.69 -18.23 -21.62
CA GLY A 118 15.61 -17.82 -22.53
C GLY A 118 14.22 -17.76 -21.89
N ARG A 119 14.05 -18.23 -20.64
CA ARG A 119 12.77 -18.15 -19.90
C ARG A 119 12.32 -16.70 -19.72
N LEU A 120 11.02 -16.50 -19.87
CA LEU A 120 10.40 -15.20 -19.60
C LEU A 120 10.51 -14.87 -18.10
N TYR A 121 10.99 -13.68 -17.79
CA TYR A 121 10.91 -13.12 -16.45
C TYR A 121 10.70 -11.61 -16.54
N THR A 122 10.09 -11.06 -15.49
CA THR A 122 9.89 -9.61 -15.32
C THR A 122 10.03 -9.29 -13.84
N LEU A 123 10.80 -8.26 -13.52
CA LEU A 123 10.95 -7.65 -12.20
C LEU A 123 10.55 -6.18 -12.38
N THR A 124 9.33 -5.83 -11.99
CA THR A 124 8.82 -4.46 -12.01
C THR A 124 9.05 -3.83 -10.64
N LEU A 125 9.69 -2.67 -10.63
CA LEU A 125 9.99 -1.91 -9.43
C LEU A 125 8.98 -0.78 -9.29
N HIS A 126 8.31 -0.76 -8.14
CA HIS A 126 7.39 0.28 -7.74
C HIS A 126 7.98 1.09 -6.59
N ASP A 127 7.84 2.41 -6.64
CA ASP A 127 8.16 3.25 -5.50
C ASP A 127 7.07 3.15 -4.40
N LEU A 128 7.26 3.85 -3.29
CA LEU A 128 6.31 3.82 -2.18
C LEU A 128 4.99 4.56 -2.48
N TRP A 129 4.92 5.33 -3.57
CA TRP A 129 3.68 5.93 -4.09
C TRP A 129 2.91 4.98 -5.01
N SER A 130 3.39 3.74 -5.17
CA SER A 130 2.88 2.66 -6.04
C SER A 130 3.16 2.82 -7.54
N ASP A 131 3.90 3.85 -7.94
CA ASP A 131 4.23 4.09 -9.34
C ASP A 131 5.34 3.14 -9.80
N ALA A 132 5.13 2.49 -10.94
CA ALA A 132 6.16 1.67 -11.56
C ALA A 132 7.18 2.57 -12.27
N PHE A 133 8.45 2.49 -11.86
CA PHE A 133 9.50 3.37 -12.40
C PHE A 133 10.60 2.63 -13.18
N ALA A 134 10.70 1.30 -13.02
CA ALA A 134 11.68 0.49 -13.75
C ALA A 134 11.24 -0.96 -13.92
N THR A 135 11.72 -1.60 -14.98
CA THR A 135 11.49 -3.02 -15.25
C THR A 135 12.76 -3.70 -15.73
N VAL A 136 13.16 -4.78 -15.07
CA VAL A 136 14.23 -5.70 -15.49
C VAL A 136 13.59 -7.00 -15.98
N GLY A 137 13.99 -7.52 -17.14
CA GLY A 137 13.29 -8.66 -17.72
C GLY A 137 13.72 -8.98 -19.14
N LYS A 138 13.24 -10.12 -19.65
CA LYS A 138 13.56 -10.60 -21.01
C LYS A 138 13.38 -9.53 -22.09
N ARG A 139 12.33 -8.70 -21.99
CA ARG A 139 12.03 -7.64 -22.97
C ARG A 139 12.85 -6.37 -22.80
N SER A 140 13.31 -6.05 -21.59
CA SER A 140 14.00 -4.77 -21.30
C SER A 140 15.51 -4.92 -21.21
N THR A 141 16.00 -6.03 -20.66
CA THR A 141 17.43 -6.25 -20.37
C THR A 141 17.94 -7.61 -20.85
N GLY A 142 17.08 -8.41 -21.47
CA GLY A 142 17.44 -9.74 -21.99
C GLY A 142 17.45 -10.83 -20.91
N THR A 143 18.00 -11.99 -21.26
CA THR A 143 18.00 -13.23 -20.45
C THR A 143 19.38 -13.65 -19.97
N GLY A 144 20.40 -12.82 -20.21
CA GLY A 144 21.75 -13.05 -19.73
C GLY A 144 21.89 -12.73 -18.24
N ARG A 145 23.08 -13.01 -17.70
CA ARG A 145 23.45 -12.55 -16.36
C ARG A 145 23.43 -11.02 -16.32
N GLY A 146 22.88 -10.44 -15.26
CA GLY A 146 22.88 -8.99 -15.07
C GLY A 146 22.91 -8.59 -13.61
N ASN A 147 23.58 -7.47 -13.32
CA ASN A 147 23.62 -6.86 -12.00
C ASN A 147 23.07 -5.43 -12.10
N TYR A 148 21.99 -5.15 -11.38
CA TYR A 148 21.28 -3.88 -11.44
C TYR A 148 21.28 -3.23 -10.06
N ALA A 149 21.97 -2.09 -9.90
CA ALA A 149 21.98 -1.35 -8.65
C ALA A 149 20.78 -0.41 -8.58
N VAL A 150 19.87 -0.68 -7.66
CA VAL A 150 18.82 0.24 -7.27
C VAL A 150 19.42 1.22 -6.26
N VAL A 151 19.53 2.49 -6.65
CA VAL A 151 20.14 3.54 -5.82
C VAL A 151 19.07 4.44 -5.20
N PRO A 152 19.24 4.89 -3.94
CA PRO A 152 18.30 5.82 -3.32
C PRO A 152 18.34 7.20 -4.01
N PRO A 153 17.31 8.03 -3.81
CA PRO A 153 17.32 9.43 -4.22
C PRO A 153 18.59 10.16 -3.75
N GLY A 154 19.20 10.95 -4.64
CA GLY A 154 20.39 11.74 -4.31
C GLY A 154 21.71 10.96 -4.23
N TRP A 155 21.73 9.64 -4.52
CA TRP A 155 22.98 8.89 -4.56
C TRP A 155 23.92 9.38 -5.67
N MET A 156 25.13 9.80 -5.32
CA MET A 156 26.15 10.33 -6.25
C MET A 156 27.39 9.45 -6.39
N THR A 157 27.60 8.49 -5.50
CA THR A 157 28.80 7.65 -5.51
C THR A 157 28.81 6.74 -6.76
N PRO A 158 29.95 6.64 -7.47
CA PRO A 158 30.10 5.72 -8.59
C PRO A 158 29.81 4.27 -8.20
N LEU A 159 29.21 3.52 -9.13
CA LEU A 159 28.95 2.10 -8.96
C LEU A 159 30.13 1.26 -9.48
N PRO A 160 30.31 0.02 -9.00
CA PRO A 160 31.26 -0.92 -9.60
C PRO A 160 31.03 -1.11 -11.10
N ALA A 161 32.11 -1.38 -11.84
CA ALA A 161 32.05 -1.57 -13.28
C ALA A 161 31.11 -2.74 -13.68
N GLY A 162 30.40 -2.56 -14.80
CA GLY A 162 29.46 -3.57 -15.32
C GLY A 162 28.11 -3.64 -14.62
N MET A 163 27.83 -2.76 -13.66
CA MET A 163 26.55 -2.68 -12.96
C MET A 163 25.65 -1.61 -13.60
N GLN A 164 24.41 -1.97 -13.93
CA GLN A 164 23.45 -1.03 -14.48
C GLN A 164 22.76 -0.26 -13.35
N ARG A 165 22.76 1.08 -13.43
CA ARG A 165 22.11 1.95 -12.44
C ARG A 165 20.60 2.02 -12.68
N ILE A 166 19.84 1.92 -11.60
CA ILE A 166 18.40 2.20 -11.54
C ILE A 166 18.17 3.22 -10.41
N GLY A 167 17.74 4.43 -10.74
CA GLY A 167 17.44 5.46 -9.74
C GLY A 167 16.03 5.27 -9.17
N ALA A 168 15.91 5.00 -7.87
CA ALA A 168 14.62 4.91 -7.21
C ALA A 168 14.08 6.31 -6.85
N PRO A 169 12.78 6.60 -7.11
CA PRO A 169 12.14 7.83 -6.66
C PRO A 169 12.02 7.93 -5.13
N THR A 170 11.94 6.79 -4.44
CA THR A 170 11.77 6.68 -2.98
C THR A 170 12.77 5.69 -2.36
N PRO A 171 13.10 5.81 -1.06
CA PRO A 171 14.05 4.92 -0.40
C PRO A 171 13.50 3.50 -0.14
N GLN A 172 12.19 3.31 -0.21
CA GLN A 172 11.54 2.01 -0.12
C GLN A 172 11.00 1.65 -1.51
N VAL A 173 11.25 0.43 -1.98
CA VAL A 173 10.84 -0.03 -3.31
C VAL A 173 10.18 -1.39 -3.21
N TRP A 174 9.02 -1.56 -3.83
CA TRP A 174 8.41 -2.87 -4.00
C TRP A 174 8.80 -3.46 -5.35
N LEU A 175 9.57 -4.55 -5.31
CA LEU A 175 9.88 -5.35 -6.48
C LEU A 175 8.85 -6.47 -6.59
N ARG A 176 8.11 -6.48 -7.70
CA ARG A 176 7.17 -7.55 -8.04
C ARG A 176 7.65 -8.25 -9.29
N GLY A 177 7.57 -9.57 -9.32
CA GLY A 177 8.00 -10.30 -10.49
C GLY A 177 7.24 -11.55 -10.81
N LEU A 178 7.46 -11.96 -12.06
CA LEU A 178 6.98 -13.20 -12.64
C LEU A 178 8.16 -13.90 -13.30
N LEU A 179 8.22 -15.22 -13.14
CA LEU A 179 9.22 -16.08 -13.74
C LEU A 179 8.51 -17.27 -14.40
N GLN A 180 8.83 -17.55 -15.66
CA GLN A 180 8.26 -18.69 -16.37
C GLN A 180 8.64 -20.00 -15.69
N ALA A 181 7.62 -20.78 -15.37
CA ALA A 181 7.75 -22.11 -14.81
C ALA A 181 8.37 -23.05 -15.87
N GLY A 182 9.09 -24.05 -15.38
CA GLY A 182 9.52 -25.21 -16.15
C GLY A 182 9.57 -26.41 -15.21
N GLU A 183 10.49 -27.34 -15.47
CA GLU A 183 10.70 -28.48 -14.57
C GLU A 183 11.01 -28.00 -13.14
N ALA A 184 10.41 -28.68 -12.14
CA ALA A 184 10.38 -28.17 -10.77
C ALA A 184 11.78 -27.94 -10.18
N GLY A 185 12.69 -28.90 -10.36
CA GLY A 185 14.06 -28.82 -9.83
C GLY A 185 14.88 -27.70 -10.48
N GLU A 186 14.87 -27.61 -11.81
CA GLU A 186 15.57 -26.54 -12.55
C GLU A 186 15.01 -25.17 -12.20
N THR A 187 13.68 -25.06 -12.06
CA THR A 187 13.02 -23.80 -11.72
C THR A 187 13.39 -23.34 -10.30
N GLN A 188 13.46 -24.26 -9.34
CA GLN A 188 13.89 -23.94 -7.97
C GLN A 188 15.34 -23.47 -7.94
N GLN A 189 16.25 -24.17 -8.64
CA GLN A 189 17.66 -23.75 -8.77
C GLN A 189 17.78 -22.35 -9.41
N LEU A 190 16.99 -22.09 -10.45
CA LEU A 190 16.96 -20.78 -11.09
C LEU A 190 16.45 -19.69 -10.14
N GLN A 191 15.38 -19.95 -9.38
CA GLN A 191 14.86 -19.04 -8.37
C GLN A 191 15.90 -18.73 -7.29
N ASP A 192 16.64 -19.73 -6.81
CA ASP A 192 17.66 -19.57 -5.75
C ASP A 192 18.86 -18.74 -6.22
N ALA A 193 19.08 -18.68 -7.53
CA ALA A 193 20.14 -17.89 -8.14
C ALA A 193 19.78 -16.40 -8.33
N PHE A 194 18.51 -15.99 -8.14
CA PHE A 194 18.15 -14.58 -8.00
C PHE A 194 18.49 -14.10 -6.60
N ILE A 195 19.31 -13.05 -6.53
CA ILE A 195 19.82 -12.56 -5.25
C ILE A 195 19.60 -11.05 -5.16
N LEU A 196 19.26 -10.60 -3.95
CA LEU A 196 19.32 -9.19 -3.56
C LEU A 196 20.46 -9.05 -2.57
N THR A 197 21.31 -8.04 -2.76
CA THR A 197 22.43 -7.81 -1.85
C THR A 197 22.69 -6.31 -1.72
N PRO A 198 22.72 -5.76 -0.49
CA PRO A 198 23.20 -4.41 -0.26
C PRO A 198 24.57 -4.20 -0.91
N LEU A 199 24.79 -3.07 -1.58
CA LEU A 199 26.00 -2.83 -2.38
C LEU A 199 27.28 -2.97 -1.54
N GLN A 200 27.24 -2.57 -0.27
CA GLN A 200 28.33 -2.70 0.70
C GLN A 200 28.77 -4.16 0.95
N ASP A 201 27.86 -5.12 0.71
CA ASP A 201 28.06 -6.55 0.95
C ASP A 201 28.21 -7.35 -0.34
N TRP A 202 28.13 -6.71 -1.51
CA TRP A 202 28.08 -7.37 -2.83
C TRP A 202 29.23 -8.36 -3.08
N ASN A 203 30.42 -8.06 -2.57
CA ASN A 203 31.61 -8.92 -2.71
C ASN A 203 31.90 -9.78 -1.45
N ARG A 204 31.01 -9.77 -0.46
CA ARG A 204 31.22 -10.42 0.85
C ARG A 204 30.40 -11.70 1.05
N GLY A 205 29.70 -12.16 0.00
CA GLY A 205 28.81 -13.33 0.08
C GLY A 205 27.51 -13.05 0.84
N ALA A 206 26.66 -14.08 0.97
CA ALA A 206 25.35 -13.94 1.61
C ALA A 206 25.50 -13.60 3.11
N GLN A 207 25.16 -12.37 3.48
CA GLN A 207 25.15 -11.91 4.87
C GLN A 207 23.77 -12.13 5.50
N SER A 208 23.73 -12.54 6.77
CA SER A 208 22.49 -12.58 7.55
C SER A 208 22.11 -11.15 7.93
N MET A 209 20.99 -10.65 7.41
CA MET A 209 20.44 -9.37 7.83
C MET A 209 19.62 -9.58 9.10
N GLN A 210 19.90 -8.82 10.15
CA GLN A 210 19.07 -8.82 11.35
C GLN A 210 17.70 -8.24 11.03
N LEU A 211 16.67 -9.04 11.24
CA LEU A 211 15.27 -8.62 11.16
C LEU A 211 14.94 -7.79 12.40
N THR A 212 14.75 -6.48 12.22
CA THR A 212 14.18 -5.65 13.29
C THR A 212 12.67 -5.84 13.31
N SER A 213 12.16 -6.41 14.40
CA SER A 213 10.72 -6.55 14.62
C SER A 213 10.16 -5.28 15.25
N ASP A 214 9.07 -4.76 14.70
CA ASP A 214 8.28 -3.73 15.36
C ASP A 214 7.23 -4.40 16.27
N PRO A 215 7.38 -4.29 17.60
CA PRO A 215 6.47 -4.93 18.53
C PRO A 215 5.04 -4.38 18.41
N LYS A 216 4.88 -3.10 18.03
CA LYS A 216 3.58 -2.40 17.95
C LYS A 216 2.87 -2.58 16.60
N LEU A 217 3.52 -3.19 15.61
CA LEU A 217 2.92 -3.44 14.32
C LEU A 217 1.82 -4.50 14.42
N ASP A 218 0.60 -4.12 14.01
CA ASP A 218 -0.43 -5.07 13.61
C ASP A 218 -0.04 -5.69 12.27
N ALA A 219 0.45 -6.92 12.35
CA ALA A 219 0.96 -7.67 11.21
C ALA A 219 -0.08 -8.63 10.61
N THR A 220 -1.24 -8.81 11.25
CA THR A 220 -2.20 -9.87 10.92
C THR A 220 -3.47 -9.33 10.28
N THR A 221 -3.90 -8.12 10.64
CA THR A 221 -5.09 -7.52 10.03
C THR A 221 -4.79 -7.09 8.59
N PRO A 222 -5.60 -7.46 7.58
CA PRO A 222 -5.40 -7.01 6.22
C PRO A 222 -5.34 -5.48 6.13
N VAL A 223 -4.38 -4.92 5.37
CA VAL A 223 -4.18 -3.47 5.26
C VAL A 223 -5.43 -2.71 4.82
N ALA A 224 -6.22 -3.28 3.91
CA ALA A 224 -7.48 -2.69 3.49
C ALA A 224 -8.47 -2.53 4.66
N GLN A 225 -8.53 -3.51 5.57
CA GLN A 225 -9.36 -3.44 6.77
C GLN A 225 -8.79 -2.44 7.77
N LEU A 226 -7.47 -2.41 7.98
CA LEU A 226 -6.81 -1.42 8.83
C LEU A 226 -7.13 0.00 8.37
N LEU A 227 -7.06 0.26 7.07
CA LEU A 227 -7.37 1.58 6.49
C LEU A 227 -8.85 1.92 6.60
N ALA A 228 -9.75 0.96 6.36
CA ALA A 228 -11.18 1.18 6.45
C ALA A 228 -11.66 1.55 7.87
N THR A 229 -10.96 1.07 8.90
CA THR A 229 -11.28 1.36 10.31
C THR A 229 -10.36 2.41 10.94
N MET A 230 -9.37 2.93 10.19
CA MET A 230 -8.41 3.91 10.70
C MET A 230 -9.11 5.25 10.98
N PRO A 231 -9.02 5.79 12.21
CA PRO A 231 -9.48 7.14 12.49
C PRO A 231 -8.77 8.16 11.60
N ALA A 232 -9.49 9.20 11.16
CA ALA A 232 -8.97 10.19 10.22
C ALA A 232 -7.72 10.92 10.76
N ASP A 233 -7.69 11.22 12.06
CA ASP A 233 -6.53 11.81 12.73
C ASP A 233 -5.31 10.90 12.72
N ALA A 234 -5.49 9.60 12.98
CA ALA A 234 -4.43 8.61 12.85
C ALA A 234 -3.91 8.52 11.40
N PHE A 235 -4.80 8.50 10.42
CA PHE A 235 -4.44 8.44 9.00
C PHE A 235 -3.60 9.64 8.57
N PHE A 236 -4.08 10.87 8.80
CA PHE A 236 -3.37 12.08 8.37
C PHE A 236 -2.08 12.31 9.15
N SER A 237 -2.05 11.95 10.44
CA SER A 237 -0.82 12.02 11.23
C SER A 237 0.24 11.04 10.71
N TYR A 238 -0.17 9.82 10.38
CA TYR A 238 0.73 8.82 9.82
C TYR A 238 1.23 9.21 8.42
N ALA A 239 0.33 9.70 7.56
CA ALA A 239 0.68 10.19 6.24
C ALA A 239 1.68 11.36 6.31
N ALA A 240 1.50 12.30 7.25
CA ALA A 240 2.45 13.39 7.45
C ALA A 240 3.85 12.90 7.86
N GLU A 241 3.93 11.90 8.73
CA GLU A 241 5.21 11.27 9.10
C GLU A 241 5.87 10.55 7.91
N LEU A 242 5.09 9.92 7.03
CA LEU A 242 5.61 9.34 5.79
C LEU A 242 6.11 10.41 4.82
N LEU A 243 5.39 11.51 4.65
CA LEU A 243 5.80 12.63 3.79
C LEU A 243 7.12 13.29 4.20
N ARG A 244 7.55 13.12 5.46
CA ARG A 244 8.87 13.57 5.94
C ARG A 244 10.01 12.71 5.41
N LYS A 245 9.77 11.42 5.22
CA LYS A 245 10.77 10.41 4.81
C LYS A 245 10.73 10.15 3.31
N THR A 246 9.54 10.24 2.73
CA THR A 246 9.24 9.93 1.35
C THR A 246 8.52 11.14 0.74
N PRO A 247 9.27 12.10 0.17
CA PRO A 247 8.64 13.26 -0.44
C PRO A 247 7.78 12.86 -1.65
N PRO A 248 6.73 13.63 -1.96
CA PRO A 248 5.96 13.54 -3.20
C PRO A 248 6.81 13.64 -4.46
N HIS A 249 6.27 13.17 -5.58
CA HIS A 249 6.89 13.36 -6.88
C HIS A 249 6.87 14.83 -7.29
N ALA A 250 7.85 15.24 -8.11
CA ALA A 250 7.95 16.61 -8.59
C ALA A 250 6.71 17.06 -9.40
N ILE A 251 5.99 16.11 -10.01
CA ILE A 251 4.77 16.36 -10.79
C ILE A 251 3.54 16.62 -9.93
N ASP A 252 3.59 16.37 -8.62
CA ASP A 252 2.42 16.42 -7.74
C ASP A 252 2.08 17.84 -7.25
N GLN A 253 2.82 18.87 -7.69
CA GLN A 253 2.67 20.25 -7.19
C GLN A 253 1.22 20.78 -7.15
N PRO A 254 0.36 20.54 -8.16
CA PRO A 254 -1.04 20.96 -8.09
C PRO A 254 -1.79 20.30 -6.93
N MET A 255 -1.53 19.01 -6.67
CA MET A 255 -2.13 18.30 -5.55
C MET A 255 -1.57 18.77 -4.21
N LEU A 256 -0.26 19.03 -4.12
CA LEU A 256 0.36 19.59 -2.91
C LEU A 256 -0.21 20.97 -2.55
N ALA A 257 -0.56 21.80 -3.55
CA ALA A 257 -1.25 23.06 -3.31
C ALA A 257 -2.63 22.86 -2.66
N ARG A 258 -3.36 21.80 -3.05
CA ARG A 258 -4.66 21.43 -2.44
C ARG A 258 -4.47 20.90 -1.01
N LEU A 259 -3.47 20.04 -0.79
CA LEU A 259 -3.13 19.50 0.55
C LEU A 259 -2.84 20.60 1.58
N ARG A 260 -2.11 21.64 1.18
CA ARG A 260 -1.80 22.78 2.07
C ARG A 260 -3.06 23.47 2.60
N ARG A 261 -4.15 23.50 1.83
CA ARG A 261 -5.44 24.10 2.25
C ARG A 261 -6.11 23.34 3.39
N VAL A 262 -5.80 22.04 3.54
CA VAL A 262 -6.27 21.21 4.66
C VAL A 262 -5.21 21.03 5.76
N GLY A 263 -4.09 21.73 5.67
CA GLY A 263 -3.01 21.69 6.67
C GLY A 263 -2.02 20.54 6.50
N VAL A 264 -2.10 19.75 5.41
CA VAL A 264 -1.09 18.73 5.11
C VAL A 264 0.05 19.36 4.32
N ILE A 265 1.23 19.42 4.92
CA ILE A 265 2.43 20.02 4.33
C ILE A 265 3.59 19.02 4.44
N PRO A 266 4.19 18.60 3.31
CA PRO A 266 5.35 17.71 3.37
C PRO A 266 6.47 18.27 4.26
N GLY A 267 7.04 17.41 5.10
CA GLY A 267 8.08 17.82 6.06
C GLY A 267 7.57 18.32 7.41
N GLN A 268 6.27 18.58 7.57
CA GLN A 268 5.67 19.11 8.81
C GLN A 268 4.77 18.09 9.49
N GLN A 269 4.56 18.26 10.80
CA GLN A 269 3.53 17.50 11.53
C GLN A 269 2.13 18.00 11.14
N PHE A 270 1.15 17.09 11.23
CA PHE A 270 -0.24 17.42 10.97
C PHE A 270 -0.98 17.80 12.25
N ASP A 271 -1.62 18.97 12.28
CA ASP A 271 -2.47 19.41 13.40
C ASP A 271 -3.95 19.19 13.04
N PHE A 272 -4.49 18.07 13.52
CA PHE A 272 -5.87 17.68 13.27
C PHE A 272 -6.89 18.64 13.91
N ALA A 273 -6.58 19.17 15.10
CA ALA A 273 -7.48 20.08 15.82
C ALA A 273 -7.65 21.38 15.03
N ARG A 274 -6.56 21.93 14.50
CA ARG A 274 -6.58 23.10 13.64
C ARG A 274 -7.32 22.83 12.32
N ALA A 275 -7.11 21.69 11.68
CA ALA A 275 -7.81 21.32 10.45
C ALA A 275 -9.34 21.23 10.66
N ARG A 276 -9.78 20.68 11.80
CA ARG A 276 -11.20 20.63 12.18
C ARG A 276 -11.78 22.03 12.40
N THR A 277 -11.06 22.93 13.06
CA THR A 277 -11.50 24.32 13.25
C THR A 277 -11.66 25.06 11.92
N MET A 278 -10.76 24.83 10.95
CA MET A 278 -10.89 25.40 9.60
C MET A 278 -12.15 24.94 8.86
N ALA A 279 -12.63 23.72 9.11
CA ALA A 279 -13.87 23.22 8.54
C ALA A 279 -15.13 23.79 9.20
N CYS A 280 -15.05 24.14 10.49
CA CYS A 280 -16.21 24.62 11.28
C CYS A 280 -16.31 26.15 11.39
N SER A 281 -15.23 26.91 11.13
CA SER A 281 -15.20 28.36 11.32
C SER A 281 -15.52 29.14 10.04
N LYS A 282 -16.82 29.29 9.73
CA LYS A 282 -17.37 30.47 9.05
C LYS A 282 -18.90 30.51 9.18
N PRO A 283 -19.47 31.36 10.04
CA PRO A 283 -20.75 31.98 9.73
C PRO A 283 -20.50 33.05 8.66
N CYS A 284 -21.19 32.98 7.52
CA CYS A 284 -21.30 34.12 6.62
C CYS A 284 -21.97 35.27 7.40
N ALA A 285 -21.20 36.25 7.83
CA ALA A 285 -21.74 37.56 8.13
C ALA A 285 -22.08 38.22 6.78
N MET A 286 -23.36 38.21 6.40
CA MET A 286 -23.85 39.15 5.40
C MET A 286 -23.79 40.56 6.01
N PRO A 287 -23.21 41.56 5.31
CA PRO A 287 -23.40 42.95 5.71
C PRO A 287 -24.87 43.31 5.41
N LEU A 288 -25.64 43.58 6.45
CA LEU A 288 -26.90 44.29 6.31
C LEU A 288 -26.56 45.71 5.84
N ALA A 289 -27.01 46.03 4.62
CA ALA A 289 -27.20 47.40 4.16
C ALA A 289 -28.61 47.85 4.54
#